data_AF-A0AAV0RJP5-F1
#
_entry.id   AF-A0AAV0RJP5-F1
#
_cell.length_a   1.000
_cell.length_b   1.000
_cell.length_c   1.000
_cell.angle_alpha   90.00
_cell.angle_beta   90.00
_cell.angle_gamma   90.00
#
_symmetry.space_group_name_H-M   'P 1'
#
loop_
_entity.id
_entity.type
_entity.pdbx_description
1 polymer ?
#
loop_
_entity_poly.entity_id
_entity_poly.type
_entity_poly.pdbx_seq_one_letter_code
_entity_poly.pdbx_strand_id
1 'polypeptide(L)'
;MMVITAFSSKIMELDVSRKKADAQGSTTRADGARTPLLELVLDEIIYDSDMLSPFLQGFDEPKWKTELILQYFMKYAAKPTVRTRRSNAPPEDITISGTLKGFSNITTSKSIAKKIGSDIVQVLIAHAFQAHLSLCSSKQDGDGTASPAEMCEDVITAFTNLKTANQQLEILPIGKEALFTAAMILSTKS
;
A
#
# COMPACT_ATOMS: atom_id res chain seq x y z
N MET A 1 0.09 -14.74 -17.52
CA MET A 1 0.21 -13.88 -16.32
C MET A 1 1.58 -13.20 -16.25
N MET A 2 2.70 -13.94 -16.30
CA MET A 2 4.07 -13.39 -16.18
C MET A 2 4.48 -12.28 -17.18
N VAL A 3 3.96 -12.29 -18.41
CA VAL A 3 4.27 -11.26 -19.43
C VAL A 3 3.53 -9.95 -19.14
N ILE A 4 2.31 -10.03 -18.62
CA ILE A 4 1.49 -8.84 -18.30
C ILE A 4 2.09 -8.11 -17.10
N THR A 5 2.57 -8.84 -16.09
CA THR A 5 3.22 -8.23 -14.91
C THR A 5 4.52 -7.52 -15.27
N ALA A 6 5.41 -8.15 -16.03
CA ALA A 6 6.67 -7.54 -16.48
C ALA A 6 6.44 -6.28 -17.34
N PHE A 7 5.43 -6.31 -18.23
CA PHE A 7 5.06 -5.15 -19.04
C PHE A 7 4.52 -4.00 -18.18
N SER A 8 3.62 -4.30 -17.23
CA SER A 8 3.05 -3.31 -16.32
C SER A 8 4.14 -2.61 -15.51
N SER A 9 5.10 -3.33 -14.95
CA SER A 9 6.20 -2.74 -14.19
C SER A 9 7.05 -1.79 -15.01
N LYS A 10 7.37 -2.17 -16.26
CA LYS A 10 8.16 -1.30 -17.15
C LYS A 10 7.42 0.00 -17.47
N ILE A 11 6.10 -0.07 -17.61
CA ILE A 11 5.29 1.13 -17.79
C ILE A 11 5.25 1.98 -16.52
N MET A 12 5.10 1.38 -15.35
CA MET A 12 5.11 2.11 -14.08
C MET A 12 6.47 2.80 -13.83
N GLU A 13 7.58 2.19 -14.25
CA GLU A 13 8.91 2.84 -14.25
C GLU A 13 8.92 4.08 -15.15
N LEU A 14 8.30 4.02 -16.32
CA LEU A 14 8.17 5.17 -17.22
C LEU A 14 7.32 6.27 -16.58
N ASP A 15 6.23 5.93 -15.89
CA ASP A 15 5.39 6.90 -15.20
C ASP A 15 6.19 7.66 -14.11
N VAL A 16 7.03 6.95 -13.35
CA VAL A 16 7.92 7.57 -12.34
C VAL A 16 9.00 8.42 -12.99
N SER A 17 9.63 7.92 -14.06
CA SER A 17 10.66 8.67 -14.81
C SER A 17 10.10 9.97 -15.36
N ARG A 18 8.88 9.92 -15.92
CA ARG A 18 8.17 11.08 -16.41
C ARG A 18 7.82 12.06 -15.31
N LYS A 19 7.24 11.60 -14.19
CA LYS A 19 6.91 12.46 -13.04
C LYS A 19 8.16 13.21 -12.52
N LYS A 20 9.31 12.54 -12.52
CA LYS A 20 10.60 13.16 -12.17
C LYS A 20 11.03 14.20 -13.20
N ALA A 21 10.93 13.89 -14.50
CA ALA A 21 11.23 14.84 -15.57
C ALA A 21 10.32 16.08 -15.50
N ASP A 22 9.02 15.89 -15.26
CA ASP A 22 8.04 16.96 -15.07
C ASP A 22 8.43 17.86 -13.89
N ALA A 23 8.79 17.27 -12.74
CA ALA A 23 9.22 18.01 -11.55
C ALA A 23 10.52 18.81 -11.78
N GLN A 24 11.37 18.36 -12.70
CA GLN A 24 12.61 19.03 -13.09
C GLN A 24 12.43 20.06 -14.22
N GLY A 25 11.22 20.20 -14.77
CA GLY A 25 10.96 21.05 -15.93
C GLY A 25 11.58 20.52 -17.23
N SER A 26 11.92 19.23 -17.27
CA SER A 26 12.54 18.54 -18.41
C SER A 26 11.51 18.00 -19.41
N THR A 27 10.23 18.29 -19.23
CA THR A 27 9.16 17.92 -20.15
C THR A 27 8.61 19.14 -20.88
N THR A 28 8.05 18.88 -22.05
CA THR A 28 7.52 19.88 -22.96
C THR A 28 6.06 19.59 -23.27
N ARG A 29 5.39 20.51 -23.98
CA ARG A 29 4.02 20.27 -24.46
C ARG A 29 3.92 19.09 -25.44
N ALA A 30 5.03 18.71 -26.10
CA ALA A 30 5.06 17.58 -27.02
C ALA A 30 4.91 16.23 -26.28
N ASP A 31 5.23 16.18 -24.99
CA ASP A 31 5.13 14.98 -24.16
C ASP A 31 3.67 14.64 -23.74
N GLY A 32 2.71 15.50 -24.11
CA GLY A 32 1.27 15.31 -23.89
C GLY A 32 0.88 15.27 -22.40
N ALA A 33 -0.38 14.95 -22.08
CA ALA A 33 -0.77 14.51 -20.74
C ALA A 33 -0.98 13.00 -20.80
N ARG A 34 -0.41 12.25 -19.85
CA ARG A 34 -0.59 10.80 -19.75
C ARG A 34 -1.08 10.48 -18.34
N THR A 35 -2.21 9.79 -18.25
CA THR A 35 -2.62 9.17 -16.99
C THR A 35 -1.65 8.03 -16.68
N PRO A 36 -1.00 8.01 -15.50
CA PRO A 36 -0.15 6.91 -15.10
C PRO A 36 -0.90 5.57 -15.18
N LEU A 37 -0.22 4.52 -15.65
CA LEU A 37 -0.82 3.18 -15.71
C LEU A 37 -1.29 2.72 -14.34
N LEU A 38 -0.52 3.04 -13.30
CA LEU A 38 -0.89 2.70 -11.93
C LEU A 38 -2.25 3.30 -11.53
N GLU A 39 -2.53 4.54 -11.95
CA GLU A 39 -3.80 5.20 -11.66
C GLU A 39 -4.96 4.50 -12.39
N LEU A 40 -4.77 4.13 -13.65
CA LEU A 40 -5.77 3.38 -14.43
C LEU A 40 -6.05 1.99 -13.82
N VAL A 41 -5.00 1.26 -13.45
CA VAL A 41 -5.12 -0.05 -12.81
C VAL A 41 -5.84 0.07 -11.47
N LEU A 42 -5.51 1.09 -10.68
CA LEU A 42 -6.14 1.33 -9.40
C LEU A 42 -7.61 1.72 -9.54
N ASP A 43 -7.96 2.51 -10.56
CA ASP A 43 -9.34 2.86 -10.87
C ASP A 43 -10.17 1.61 -11.22
N GLU A 44 -9.60 0.71 -12.02
CA GLU A 44 -10.25 -0.56 -12.39
C GLU A 44 -10.45 -1.48 -11.17
N ILE A 45 -9.42 -1.65 -10.32
CA ILE A 45 -9.51 -2.47 -9.11
C ILE A 45 -10.49 -1.87 -8.09
N ILE A 46 -10.68 -0.55 -8.07
CA ILE A 46 -11.67 0.10 -7.20
C ILE A 46 -13.08 0.00 -7.78
N TYR A 47 -13.21 0.01 -9.11
CA TYR A 47 -14.48 -0.22 -9.78
C TYR A 47 -14.98 -1.65 -9.53
N ASP A 48 -14.10 -2.63 -9.62
CA ASP A 48 -14.36 -4.04 -9.30
C ASP A 48 -13.41 -4.54 -8.21
N SER A 49 -13.84 -4.37 -6.96
CA SER A 49 -13.05 -4.73 -5.79
C SER A 49 -12.76 -6.23 -5.66
N ASP A 50 -13.54 -7.08 -6.32
CA ASP A 50 -13.33 -8.52 -6.29
C ASP A 50 -12.03 -8.89 -7.04
N MET A 51 -11.57 -8.03 -7.95
CA MET A 51 -10.28 -8.18 -8.63
C MET A 51 -9.07 -7.89 -7.73
N LEU A 52 -9.24 -7.24 -6.58
CA LEU A 52 -8.10 -6.83 -5.74
C LEU A 52 -7.23 -8.00 -5.30
N SER A 53 -7.85 -9.05 -4.75
CA SER A 53 -7.09 -10.19 -4.23
C SER A 53 -6.40 -10.98 -5.36
N PRO A 54 -7.08 -11.36 -6.46
CA PRO A 54 -6.42 -11.97 -7.61
C PRO A 54 -5.29 -11.11 -8.19
N PHE A 55 -5.48 -9.80 -8.27
CA PHE A 55 -4.47 -8.89 -8.80
C PHE A 55 -3.22 -8.85 -7.91
N LEU A 56 -3.38 -8.64 -6.60
CA LEU A 56 -2.25 -8.56 -5.66
C LEU A 56 -1.52 -9.90 -5.48
N GLN A 57 -2.23 -11.02 -5.62
CA GLN A 57 -1.62 -12.36 -5.64
C GLN A 57 -0.79 -12.59 -6.90
N GLY A 58 -1.30 -12.16 -8.06
CA GLY A 58 -0.62 -12.38 -9.34
C GLY A 58 0.50 -11.39 -9.67
N PHE A 59 0.61 -10.29 -8.93
CA PHE A 59 1.55 -9.20 -9.18
C PHE A 59 2.78 -9.31 -8.27
N ASP A 60 3.90 -9.86 -8.73
CA ASP A 60 5.01 -10.24 -7.86
C ASP A 60 6.04 -9.14 -7.56
N GLU A 61 5.89 -7.93 -8.11
CA GLU A 61 6.91 -6.89 -7.94
C GLU A 61 6.69 -6.08 -6.64
N PRO A 62 7.54 -6.25 -5.59
CA PRO A 62 7.23 -5.74 -4.26
C PRO A 62 7.15 -4.22 -4.19
N LYS A 63 7.99 -3.52 -4.97
CA LYS A 63 8.00 -2.06 -5.06
C LYS A 63 6.67 -1.52 -5.58
N TRP A 64 6.21 -2.01 -6.73
CA TRP A 64 4.96 -1.55 -7.35
C TRP A 64 3.72 -2.04 -6.60
N LYS A 65 3.80 -3.23 -5.98
CA LYS A 65 2.74 -3.74 -5.10
C LYS A 65 2.54 -2.80 -3.92
N THR A 66 3.64 -2.37 -3.31
CA THR A 66 3.63 -1.38 -2.23
C THR A 66 2.99 -0.08 -2.71
N GLU A 67 3.47 0.48 -3.81
CA GLU A 67 2.95 1.75 -4.35
C GLU A 67 1.43 1.66 -4.64
N LEU A 68 0.96 0.57 -5.24
CA LEU A 68 -0.47 0.37 -5.52
C LEU A 68 -1.30 0.32 -4.23
N ILE A 69 -0.83 -0.40 -3.21
CA ILE A 69 -1.52 -0.48 -1.92
C ILE A 69 -1.59 0.89 -1.23
N LEU A 70 -0.50 1.65 -1.24
CA LEU A 70 -0.46 2.98 -0.66
C LEU A 70 -1.44 3.93 -1.37
N GLN A 71 -1.45 3.92 -2.71
CA GLN A 71 -2.40 4.73 -3.47
C GLN A 71 -3.85 4.28 -3.27
N TYR A 72 -4.09 2.98 -3.06
CA TYR A 72 -5.42 2.48 -2.68
C TYR A 72 -5.88 3.15 -1.39
N PHE A 73 -5.08 3.13 -0.33
CA PHE A 73 -5.42 3.80 0.92
C PHE A 73 -5.59 5.31 0.74
N MET A 74 -4.75 5.97 -0.06
CA MET A 74 -4.87 7.40 -0.36
C MET A 74 -6.19 7.78 -0.99
N LYS A 75 -6.76 6.92 -1.85
CA LYS A 75 -8.03 7.20 -2.53
C LYS A 75 -9.21 7.28 -1.56
N TYR A 76 -9.10 6.64 -0.39
CA TYR A 76 -10.11 6.64 0.68
C TYR A 76 -9.74 7.48 1.91
N ALA A 77 -8.46 7.82 2.07
CA ALA A 77 -8.05 8.94 2.93
C ALA A 77 -8.75 10.19 2.39
N ALA A 78 -9.43 10.96 3.24
CA ALA A 78 -10.16 12.14 2.78
C ALA A 78 -9.20 13.04 2.00
N LYS A 79 -9.39 13.17 0.69
CA LYS A 79 -8.69 14.19 -0.10
C LYS A 79 -8.87 15.50 0.66
N PRO A 80 -7.82 16.28 0.96
CA PRO A 80 -8.02 17.65 1.35
C PRO A 80 -8.74 18.35 0.19
N THR A 81 -10.06 18.45 0.30
CA THR A 81 -10.87 19.26 -0.58
C THR A 81 -10.38 20.70 -0.43
N VAL A 82 -10.03 21.29 -1.57
CA VAL A 82 -9.50 22.65 -1.74
C VAL A 82 -7.99 22.78 -1.48
N ARG A 83 -7.20 22.52 -2.53
CA ARG A 83 -5.83 23.04 -2.66
C ARG A 83 -5.90 24.56 -2.76
N THR A 84 -5.82 25.27 -1.63
CA THR A 84 -5.49 26.70 -1.66
C THR A 84 -4.04 26.86 -2.12
N ARG A 85 -3.80 27.93 -2.89
CA ARG A 85 -2.71 28.12 -3.84
C ARG A 85 -1.27 28.23 -3.25
N ARG A 86 -1.01 27.85 -2.00
CA ARG A 86 0.33 27.98 -1.39
C ARG A 86 0.59 26.94 -0.29
N SER A 87 1.16 25.80 -0.67
CA SER A 87 2.15 25.14 0.18
C SER A 87 3.20 24.49 -0.75
N ASN A 88 4.45 24.92 -0.61
CA ASN A 88 5.62 24.32 -1.27
C ASN A 88 6.19 23.17 -0.44
N ALA A 89 5.41 22.58 0.46
CA ALA A 89 5.84 21.39 1.18
C ALA A 89 5.82 20.21 0.18
N PRO A 90 6.91 19.44 0.05
CA PRO A 90 6.84 18.14 -0.61
C PRO A 90 5.69 17.35 0.03
N PRO A 91 4.85 16.65 -0.75
CA PRO A 91 3.91 15.71 -0.16
C PRO A 91 4.71 14.76 0.71
N GLU A 92 4.34 14.59 1.99
CA GLU A 92 4.95 13.56 2.82
C GLU A 92 4.85 12.23 2.07
N ASP A 93 5.98 11.55 1.88
CA ASP A 93 6.00 10.23 1.25
C ASP A 93 5.17 9.31 2.13
N ILE A 94 4.05 8.85 1.59
CA ILE A 94 3.19 7.91 2.29
C ILE A 94 3.94 6.59 2.36
N THR A 95 4.05 6.04 3.56
CA THR A 95 4.75 4.79 3.82
C THR A 95 3.78 3.73 4.34
N ILE A 96 4.18 2.46 4.26
CA ILE A 96 3.40 1.36 4.81
C ILE A 96 3.20 1.58 6.32
N SER A 97 4.27 1.88 7.08
CA SER A 97 4.14 2.14 8.52
C SER A 97 3.26 3.36 8.80
N GLY A 98 3.41 4.46 8.04
CA GLY A 98 2.52 5.62 8.16
C GLY A 98 1.05 5.28 7.93
N THR A 99 0.77 4.37 6.98
CA THR A 99 -0.58 3.89 6.70
C THR A 99 -1.10 2.96 7.81
N LEU A 100 -0.28 2.05 8.33
CA LEU A 100 -0.62 1.15 9.44
C LEU A 100 -0.89 1.90 10.74
N LYS A 101 -0.23 3.04 10.98
CA LYS A 101 -0.56 3.94 12.11
C LYS A 101 -2.02 4.41 12.08
N GLY A 102 -2.65 4.49 10.91
CA GLY A 102 -4.09 4.72 10.77
C GLY A 102 -4.96 3.66 11.47
N PHE A 103 -4.41 2.48 11.72
CA PHE A 103 -5.04 1.35 12.40
C PHE A 103 -4.55 1.15 13.84
N SER A 104 -3.75 2.06 14.39
CA SER A 104 -3.28 2.02 15.79
C SER A 104 -4.41 2.25 16.81
N ASN A 105 -5.55 2.79 16.37
CA ASN A 105 -6.71 3.06 17.22
C ASN A 105 -7.98 2.37 16.68
N ILE A 106 -8.82 1.83 17.57
CA ILE A 106 -10.07 1.15 17.22
C ILE A 106 -11.02 2.07 16.43
N THR A 107 -11.12 3.35 16.79
CA THR A 107 -12.02 4.33 16.16
C THR A 107 -11.61 4.62 14.72
N THR A 108 -10.31 4.88 14.49
CA THR A 108 -9.78 5.13 13.15
C THR A 108 -9.84 3.87 12.30
N SER A 109 -9.50 2.71 12.87
CA SER A 109 -9.65 1.39 12.23
C SER A 109 -11.07 1.15 11.75
N LYS A 110 -12.06 1.39 12.63
CA LYS A 110 -13.50 1.26 12.29
C LYS A 110 -13.90 2.21 11.17
N SER A 111 -13.43 3.45 11.19
CA SER A 111 -13.74 4.46 10.18
C SER A 111 -13.18 4.07 8.81
N ILE A 112 -11.91 3.65 8.76
CA ILE A 112 -11.26 3.21 7.51
C ILE A 112 -11.93 1.95 6.97
N ALA A 113 -12.16 0.95 7.83
CA ALA A 113 -12.80 -0.31 7.44
C ALA A 113 -14.24 -0.10 6.93
N LYS A 114 -14.97 0.91 7.43
CA LYS A 114 -16.29 1.27 6.88
C LYS A 114 -16.22 1.90 5.49
N LYS A 115 -15.16 2.64 5.18
CA LYS A 115 -14.99 3.29 3.87
C LYS A 115 -14.52 2.31 2.81
N ILE A 116 -13.61 1.42 3.19
CA ILE A 116 -12.89 0.54 2.27
C ILE A 116 -13.53 -0.86 2.24
N GLY A 117 -14.14 -1.30 3.33
CA GLY A 117 -14.51 -2.71 3.54
C GLY A 117 -13.46 -3.43 4.37
N SER A 118 -13.89 -4.14 5.43
CA SER A 118 -12.98 -4.83 6.34
C SER A 118 -12.14 -5.89 5.64
N ASP A 119 -12.72 -6.66 4.72
CA ASP A 119 -12.02 -7.71 3.98
C ASP A 119 -10.94 -7.15 3.05
N ILE A 120 -11.26 -6.06 2.36
CA ILE A 120 -10.33 -5.31 1.52
C ILE A 120 -9.16 -4.78 2.37
N VAL A 121 -9.44 -4.20 3.54
CA VAL A 121 -8.39 -3.76 4.47
C VAL A 121 -7.46 -4.90 4.88
N GLN A 122 -8.00 -6.08 5.20
CA GLN A 122 -7.19 -7.25 5.54
C GLN A 122 -6.26 -7.66 4.40
N VAL A 123 -6.79 -7.70 3.16
CA VAL A 123 -6.01 -8.04 1.95
C VAL A 123 -4.90 -7.01 1.72
N LEU A 124 -5.19 -5.72 1.83
CA LEU A 124 -4.20 -4.65 1.65
C LEU A 124 -3.09 -4.71 2.69
N ILE A 125 -3.43 -4.86 3.98
CA ILE A 125 -2.44 -4.93 5.07
C ILE A 125 -1.56 -6.16 4.89
N ALA A 126 -2.14 -7.33 4.60
CA ALA A 126 -1.39 -8.57 4.47
C ALA A 126 -0.40 -8.52 3.29
N HIS A 127 -0.84 -8.01 2.13
CA HIS A 127 0.05 -7.86 0.98
C HIS A 127 1.10 -6.76 1.16
N ALA A 128 0.79 -5.68 1.88
CA ALA A 128 1.77 -4.66 2.24
C ALA A 128 2.86 -5.25 3.13
N PHE A 129 2.48 -6.06 4.11
CA PHE A 129 3.41 -6.76 4.98
C PHE A 129 4.31 -7.73 4.19
N GLN A 130 3.72 -8.54 3.31
CA GLN A 130 4.49 -9.43 2.43
C GLN A 130 5.49 -8.66 1.56
N ALA A 131 5.03 -7.59 0.90
CA ALA A 131 5.89 -6.76 0.05
C ALA A 131 7.04 -6.12 0.86
N HIS A 132 6.76 -5.66 2.08
CA HIS A 132 7.77 -5.13 2.98
C HIS A 132 8.83 -6.17 3.34
N LEU A 133 8.42 -7.39 3.71
CA LEU A 133 9.36 -8.47 4.01
C LEU A 133 10.24 -8.82 2.81
N SER A 134 9.66 -8.88 1.61
CA SER A 134 10.42 -9.09 0.38
C SER A 134 11.46 -7.98 0.13
N LEU A 135 11.07 -6.72 0.33
CA LEU A 135 12.00 -5.59 0.20
C LEU A 135 13.12 -5.64 1.24
N CYS A 136 12.82 -5.96 2.50
CA CYS A 136 13.83 -6.14 3.54
C CYS A 136 14.81 -7.27 3.21
N SER A 137 14.34 -8.38 2.64
CA SER A 137 15.23 -9.49 2.24
C SER A 137 16.18 -9.14 1.09
N SER A 138 15.82 -8.13 0.28
CA SER A 138 16.59 -7.69 -0.89
C SER A 138 17.61 -6.59 -0.60
N LYS A 139 17.48 -5.88 0.54
CA LYS A 139 18.39 -4.80 0.94
C LYS A 139 19.42 -5.32 1.95
N GLN A 140 20.71 -5.25 1.61
CA GLN A 140 21.76 -5.19 2.63
C GLN A 140 21.70 -3.79 3.28
N ASP A 141 21.60 -3.77 4.61
CA ASP A 141 21.52 -2.63 5.54
C ASP A 141 21.72 -1.20 4.96
N GLY A 142 20.75 -0.31 5.23
CA GLY A 142 21.04 1.14 5.26
C GLY A 142 19.99 2.14 4.78
N ASP A 143 18.77 1.75 4.41
CA ASP A 143 17.83 2.70 3.79
C ASP A 143 16.40 2.63 4.36
N GLY A 144 16.13 3.49 5.36
CA GLY A 144 14.85 4.14 5.68
C GLY A 144 13.58 3.32 5.89
N THR A 145 13.59 2.02 5.63
CA THR A 145 12.46 1.10 5.81
C THR A 145 12.37 0.73 7.28
N ALA A 146 11.16 0.80 7.84
CA ALA A 146 10.86 0.39 9.21
C ALA A 146 11.48 -0.97 9.50
N SER A 147 11.97 -1.17 10.72
CA SER A 147 12.58 -2.45 11.05
C SER A 147 11.55 -3.57 10.85
N PRO A 148 11.95 -4.78 10.42
CA PRO A 148 11.00 -5.89 10.28
C PRO A 148 10.19 -6.16 11.56
N ALA A 149 10.73 -5.84 12.74
CA ALA A 149 10.04 -6.01 14.01
C ALA A 149 8.94 -4.95 14.23
N GLU A 150 9.25 -3.67 14.01
CA GLU A 150 8.26 -2.58 14.09
C GLU A 150 7.06 -2.85 13.17
N MET A 151 7.33 -3.32 11.94
CA MET A 151 6.28 -3.68 11.00
C MET A 151 5.40 -4.85 11.50
N CYS A 152 5.99 -5.83 12.19
CA CYS A 152 5.23 -6.93 12.78
C CYS A 152 4.28 -6.44 13.88
N GLU A 153 4.74 -5.54 14.75
CA GLU A 153 3.92 -4.94 15.79
C GLU A 153 2.78 -4.10 15.21
N ASP A 154 3.07 -3.28 14.20
CA ASP A 154 2.08 -2.47 13.48
C ASP A 154 0.99 -3.37 12.85
N VAL A 155 1.38 -4.49 12.21
CA VAL A 155 0.44 -5.45 11.61
C VAL A 155 -0.43 -6.13 12.67
N ILE A 156 0.17 -6.65 13.75
CA ILE A 156 -0.58 -7.31 14.83
C ILE A 156 -1.57 -6.33 15.46
N THR A 157 -1.13 -5.11 15.72
CA THR A 157 -1.98 -4.03 16.26
C THR A 157 -3.13 -3.71 15.32
N ALA A 158 -2.86 -3.56 14.03
CA ALA A 158 -3.87 -3.23 13.03
C ALA A 158 -4.97 -4.31 12.96
N PHE A 159 -4.60 -5.59 12.86
CA PHE A 159 -5.56 -6.70 12.82
C PHE A 159 -6.34 -6.84 14.15
N THR A 160 -5.68 -6.64 15.29
CA THR A 160 -6.32 -6.68 16.61
C THR A 160 -7.39 -5.59 16.73
N ASN A 161 -7.04 -4.35 16.34
CA ASN A 161 -7.97 -3.23 16.37
C ASN A 161 -9.11 -3.40 15.36
N LEU A 162 -8.83 -3.97 14.17
CA LEU A 162 -9.84 -4.26 13.17
C LEU A 162 -10.87 -5.28 13.66
N LYS A 163 -10.41 -6.38 14.28
CA LYS A 163 -11.27 -7.40 14.90
C LYS A 163 -12.05 -6.86 16.10
N THR A 164 -11.42 -6.00 16.90
CA THR A 164 -12.08 -5.36 18.05
C THR A 164 -13.15 -4.36 17.60
N ALA A 165 -12.88 -3.60 16.54
CA ALA A 165 -13.81 -2.65 15.94
C ALA A 165 -15.05 -3.32 15.31
N ASN A 166 -14.90 -4.55 14.83
CA ASN A 166 -15.96 -5.37 14.26
C ASN A 166 -15.85 -6.81 14.78
N GLN A 167 -16.55 -7.11 15.87
CA GLN A 167 -16.51 -8.44 16.50
C GLN A 167 -16.95 -9.57 15.57
N GLN A 168 -17.81 -9.28 14.60
CA GLN A 168 -18.30 -10.24 13.61
C GLN A 168 -17.30 -10.48 12.46
N LEU A 169 -16.23 -9.69 12.36
CA LEU A 169 -15.24 -9.84 11.30
C LEU A 169 -14.51 -11.18 11.40
N GLU A 170 -14.55 -11.99 10.36
CA GLU A 170 -13.67 -13.15 10.26
C GLU A 170 -12.32 -12.74 9.68
N ILE A 171 -11.24 -13.19 10.32
CA ILE A 171 -9.90 -12.98 9.77
C ILE A 171 -9.74 -13.90 8.56
N LEU A 172 -9.50 -13.32 7.40
CA LEU A 172 -9.29 -14.03 6.14
C LEU A 172 -8.04 -14.92 6.22
N PRO A 173 -7.94 -15.99 5.41
CA PRO A 173 -6.76 -16.86 5.38
C PRO A 173 -5.45 -16.07 5.23
N ILE A 174 -5.40 -15.11 4.30
CA ILE A 174 -4.23 -14.25 4.08
C ILE A 174 -3.89 -13.37 5.31
N GLY A 175 -4.90 -12.94 6.06
CA GLY A 175 -4.70 -12.20 7.31
C GLY A 175 -4.15 -13.08 8.42
N LYS A 176 -4.60 -14.34 8.50
CA LYS A 176 -4.06 -15.34 9.45
C LYS A 176 -2.59 -15.65 9.15
N GLU A 177 -2.24 -15.81 7.88
CA GLU A 177 -0.85 -16.00 7.45
C GLU A 177 0.02 -14.81 7.85
N ALA A 178 -0.42 -13.58 7.56
CA ALA A 178 0.30 -12.37 7.94
C ALA A 178 0.52 -12.28 9.46
N LEU A 179 -0.51 -12.54 10.27
CA LEU A 179 -0.42 -12.57 11.73
C LEU A 179 0.55 -13.64 12.24
N PHE A 180 0.46 -14.85 11.68
CA PHE A 180 1.34 -15.95 12.04
C PHE A 180 2.80 -15.61 11.73
N THR A 181 3.09 -15.12 10.52
CA THR A 181 4.44 -14.69 10.12
C THR A 181 4.97 -13.57 11.02
N ALA A 182 4.14 -12.57 11.34
CA ALA A 182 4.53 -11.48 12.22
C ALA A 182 4.91 -11.98 13.63
N ALA A 183 4.07 -12.86 14.22
CA ALA A 183 4.35 -13.45 15.53
C ALA A 183 5.63 -14.31 15.52
N MET A 184 5.87 -15.07 14.45
CA MET A 184 7.08 -15.86 14.28
C MET A 184 8.34 -14.99 14.25
N ILE A 185 8.33 -13.90 13.47
CA ILE A 185 9.47 -12.97 13.36
C ILE A 185 9.77 -12.34 14.73
N LEU A 186 8.74 -11.90 15.47
CA LEU A 186 8.92 -11.33 16.81
C LEU A 186 9.45 -12.37 17.80
N SER A 187 8.95 -13.61 17.75
CA SER A 187 9.41 -14.69 18.62
C SER A 187 10.88 -15.06 18.40
N THR A 188 11.39 -14.96 17.16
CA THR A 188 12.81 -15.25 16.88
C THR A 188 13.78 -14.18 17.38
N LYS A 189 13.27 -13.01 17.77
CA LYS A 189 14.06 -11.89 18.29
C LYS A 189 14.02 -11.73 19.81
N SER A 190 13.16 -12.49 20.49
CA SER A 190 12.98 -12.45 21.94
C SER A 190 13.81 -13.52 22.65
#